data_AF-A0A2D7RXM6-F1
#
_entry.id   AF-A0A2D7RXM6-F1
#
_cell.length_a   1.000
_cell.length_b   1.000
_cell.length_c   1.000
_cell.angle_alpha   90.00
_cell.angle_beta   90.00
_cell.angle_gamma   90.00
#
_symmetry.space_group_name_H-M   'P 1'
#
loop_
_entity.id
_entity.type
_entity.pdbx_description
1 polymer ?
#
loop_
_entity_poly.entity_id
_entity_poly.type
_entity_poly.pdbx_seq_one_letter_code
_entity_poly.pdbx_strand_id
1 'polypeptide(L)' 'ATLLAKLAADTGGELATFSFRGLSPLLDTAPFSIHGRRTEAGMDLWAANPSGGLAMTAKATFR' A
#
# COMPACT_ATOMS: atom_id res chain seq x y z
N ALA A 1 5.60 -4.38 2.66
CA ALA A 1 4.39 -3.86 3.35
C ALA A 1 4.64 -2.53 4.07
N THR A 2 5.79 -2.33 4.74
CA THR A 2 6.07 -1.10 5.52
C THR A 2 5.96 0.19 4.74
N LEU A 3 6.36 0.24 3.45
CA LEU A 3 6.20 1.44 2.61
C LEU A 3 4.72 1.81 2.39
N LEU A 4 3.82 0.81 2.26
CA LEU A 4 2.37 1.04 2.16
C LEU A 4 1.83 1.55 3.50
N ALA A 5 2.23 0.95 4.62
CA ALA A 5 1.84 1.42 5.95
C ALA A 5 2.29 2.87 6.20
N LYS A 6 3.53 3.21 5.80
CA LYS A 6 4.04 4.58 5.89
C LYS A 6 3.22 5.54 5.03
N LEU A 7 2.93 5.18 3.77
CA LEU A 7 2.09 6.02 2.91
C LEU A 7 0.71 6.27 3.55
N ALA A 8 0.09 5.23 4.11
CA ALA A 8 -1.18 5.37 4.81
C ALA A 8 -1.07 6.32 6.01
N ALA A 9 -0.06 6.14 6.87
CA ALA A 9 0.13 6.97 8.05
C ALA A 9 0.42 8.45 7.69
N ASP A 10 1.31 8.68 6.73
CA ASP A 10 1.71 10.03 6.29
C ASP A 10 0.53 10.81 5.66
N THR A 11 -0.44 10.09 5.06
CA THR A 11 -1.55 10.71 4.32
C THR A 11 -2.91 10.60 5.00
N GLY A 12 -3.07 9.74 6.01
CA GLY A 12 -4.35 9.46 6.65
C GLY A 12 -4.34 9.59 8.18
N GLY A 13 -3.18 9.72 8.82
CA GLY A 13 -3.06 9.86 10.28
C GLY A 13 -2.72 8.55 11.00
N GLU A 14 -3.01 8.49 12.31
CA GLU A 14 -2.67 7.33 13.13
C GLU A 14 -3.45 6.08 12.66
N LEU A 15 -2.73 5.00 12.37
CA LEU A 15 -3.32 3.75 11.90
C LEU A 15 -4.03 3.03 13.04
N ALA A 16 -5.30 2.68 12.84
CA ALA A 16 -6.04 1.77 13.70
C ALA A 16 -5.84 0.31 13.28
N THR A 17 -5.94 0.03 11.98
CA THR A 17 -5.67 -1.31 11.41
C THR A 17 -4.87 -1.19 10.12
N PHE A 18 -4.06 -2.22 9.85
CA PHE A 18 -3.34 -2.35 8.59
C PHE A 18 -3.26 -3.83 8.21
N SER A 19 -3.83 -4.20 7.06
CA SER A 19 -3.79 -5.56 6.53
C SER A 19 -3.21 -5.54 5.12
N PHE A 20 -2.42 -6.55 4.76
CA PHE A 20 -1.77 -6.61 3.45
C PHE A 20 -1.72 -8.03 2.90
N ARG A 21 -1.59 -8.13 1.58
CA ARG A 21 -1.42 -9.38 0.85
C ARG A 21 -0.38 -9.21 -0.26
N GLY A 22 0.65 -10.06 -0.24
CA GLY A 22 1.56 -10.20 -1.37
C GLY A 22 0.90 -11.00 -2.49
N LEU A 23 1.08 -10.55 -3.73
CA LEU A 23 0.54 -11.17 -4.95
C LEU A 23 1.66 -11.62 -5.89
N SER A 24 2.73 -10.84 -5.99
CA SER A 24 3.94 -11.19 -6.75
C SER A 24 5.18 -10.51 -6.14
N PRO A 25 6.40 -11.03 -6.40
CA PRO A 25 7.62 -10.41 -5.89
C PRO A 25 7.89 -9.02 -6.48
N LEU A 26 8.43 -8.12 -5.66
CA LEU A 26 9.18 -6.95 -6.12
C LEU A 26 10.67 -7.25 -5.97
N LEU A 27 11.42 -7.10 -7.06
CA LEU A 27 12.88 -7.23 -7.05
C LEU A 27 13.52 -5.84 -6.91
N ASP A 28 14.68 -5.79 -6.26
CA ASP A 28 15.45 -4.56 -6.01
C ASP A 28 16.09 -3.97 -7.26
N THR A 29 16.17 -4.74 -8.34
CA THR A 29 16.79 -4.33 -9.61
C THR A 29 15.91 -3.44 -10.49
N ALA A 30 14.65 -3.19 -10.12
CA ALA A 30 13.71 -2.41 -10.91
C ALA A 30 12.88 -1.45 -10.04
N PRO A 31 12.52 -0.26 -10.56
CA PRO A 31 11.68 0.66 -9.83
C PRO A 31 10.29 0.05 -9.61
N PHE A 32 9.63 0.45 -8.52
CA PHE A 32 8.24 0.14 -8.28
C PHE A 32 7.54 1.38 -7.74
N SER A 33 6.21 1.36 -7.77
CA SER A 33 5.40 2.48 -7.28
C SER A 33 4.49 2.03 -6.15
N ILE A 34 4.25 2.93 -5.20
CA ILE A 34 3.34 2.75 -4.07
C ILE A 34 2.21 3.75 -4.26
N HIS A 35 0.98 3.29 -4.14
CA HIS A 35 -0.22 4.07 -4.36
C HIS A 35 -1.18 3.91 -3.20
N GLY A 36 -2.02 4.92 -3.01
CA GLY A 36 -3.09 4.90 -2.02
C GLY A 36 -4.30 5.68 -2.52
N ARG A 37 -5.49 5.18 -2.22
CA ARG A 37 -6.77 5.85 -2.51
C ARG A 37 -7.61 5.85 -1.25
N ARG A 38 -7.98 7.05 -0.77
CA ARG A 38 -8.94 7.21 0.33
C ARG A 38 -10.30 6.64 -0.09
N THR A 39 -10.96 6.02 0.87
CA THR A 39 -12.32 5.47 0.78
C THR A 39 -13.12 5.93 2.01
N GLU A 40 -14.44 5.70 2.01
CA GLU A 40 -15.27 6.02 3.18
C GLU A 40 -14.86 5.22 4.43
N ALA A 41 -14.31 4.01 4.23
CA ALA A 41 -13.90 3.12 5.32
C ALA A 41 -12.42 3.25 5.72
N GLY A 42 -11.65 4.13 5.06
CA GLY A 42 -10.22 4.29 5.30
C GLY A 42 -9.43 4.48 4.01
N MET A 43 -8.51 3.56 3.70
CA MET A 43 -7.67 3.67 2.50
C MET A 43 -7.35 2.29 1.91
N ASP A 44 -7.53 2.17 0.60
CA ASP A 44 -7.00 1.05 -0.20
C ASP A 44 -5.62 1.44 -0.75
N LEU A 45 -4.65 0.54 -0.62
CA LEU A 45 -3.27 0.77 -1.05
C LEU A 45 -2.74 -0.38 -1.89
N TRP A 46 -1.78 -0.09 -2.77
CA TRP A 46 -1.10 -1.12 -3.55
C TRP A 46 0.31 -0.74 -3.96
N ALA A 47 1.14 -1.76 -4.15
CA ALA A 47 2.43 -1.64 -4.81
C ALA A 47 2.33 -2.23 -6.22
N ALA A 48 2.80 -1.48 -7.22
CA ALA A 48 2.82 -1.91 -8.61
C ALA A 48 4.26 -2.02 -9.13
N ASN A 49 4.54 -3.08 -9.88
CA ASN A 49 5.81 -3.31 -10.56
C ASN A 49 5.97 -2.35 -11.77
N PRO A 50 7.12 -2.34 -12.47
CA PRO A 50 7.34 -1.44 -13.61
C PRO A 50 6.32 -1.58 -14.75
N SER A 51 5.74 -2.77 -14.94
CA SER A 51 4.71 -3.01 -15.97
C SER A 51 3.29 -2.66 -15.51
N GLY A 52 3.14 -2.11 -14.31
CA GLY A 52 1.85 -1.76 -13.71
C GLY A 52 1.12 -2.94 -13.06
N GLY A 53 1.72 -4.13 -13.03
CA GLY A 53 1.17 -5.31 -12.36
C GLY A 53 1.20 -5.18 -10.84
N LEU A 54 0.13 -5.63 -10.18
CA LEU A 54 0.03 -5.60 -8.72
C LEU A 54 1.01 -6.60 -8.07
N ALA A 55 1.86 -6.08 -7.20
CA ALA A 55 2.78 -6.89 -6.40
C ALA A 55 2.27 -7.09 -4.96
N MET A 56 1.62 -6.08 -4.40
CA MET A 56 1.06 -6.13 -3.05
C MET A 56 -0.18 -5.26 -2.98
N THR A 57 -1.18 -5.69 -2.21
CA THR A 57 -2.34 -4.86 -1.84
C THR A 57 -2.39 -4.71 -0.33
N ALA A 58 -2.97 -3.61 0.14
CA ALA A 58 -3.19 -3.37 1.55
C ALA A 58 -4.48 -2.55 1.78
N LYS A 59 -5.04 -2.69 2.98
CA LYS A 59 -6.12 -1.86 3.49
C LYS A 59 -5.74 -1.28 4.84
N ALA A 60 -6.06 -0.01 5.04
CA ALA A 60 -5.80 0.71 6.28
C ALA A 60 -7.08 1.39 6.79
N THR A 61 -7.24 1.41 8.10
CA THR A 61 -8.21 2.27 8.80
C THR A 61 -7.46 3.18 9.77
N PHE A 62 -8.07 4.30 10.14
CA PHE A 62 -7.45 5.34 10.96
C PHE A 62 -8.20 5.50 12.30
N ARG A 63 -7.51 6.00 13.33
CA ARG A 63 -8.11 6.33 14.63
C ARG A 63 -8.81 7.69 14.62
#